data_AF-A0AAU5CRP8-F1
#
_entry.id   AF-A0AAU5CRP8-F1
#
_cell.length_a   1.000
_cell.length_b   1.000
_cell.length_c   1.000
_cell.angle_alpha   90.00
_cell.angle_beta   90.00
_cell.angle_gamma   90.00
#
_symmetry.space_group_name_H-M   'P 1'
#
loop_
_entity.id
_entity.type
_entity.pdbx_description
1 polymer ?
#
loop_
_entity_poly.entity_id
_entity_poly.type
_entity_poly.pdbx_seq_one_letter_code
_entity_poly.pdbx_strand_id
1 'polypeptide(L)'
;MPVLTAAGAVPLSLTMTVRAGAGPSAGLGSWLILTAALTPAALVTRRLLLPDRRRLTGAAMFGRVAMYGTLAVIATCTLSGIALAAGLGYEPPRLNAEQVAGAWSDGEGGTLALATDGTATATRLRTFGVDDSSEPAVNRCTGTGTWEYVPGDGPRAQELNVSADACSTDVWHVLGTPEHPKLYVFIGDPDAADLYILERRSTE
;
A
#
# COMPACT_ATOMS: atom_id res chain seq x y z
N MET A 1 36.11 -17.49 13.61
CA MET A 1 36.41 -16.05 13.48
C MET A 1 37.43 -15.92 12.37
N PRO A 2 37.19 -15.21 11.26
CA PRO A 2 36.16 -14.19 10.96
C PRO A 2 34.92 -14.86 10.29
N VAL A 3 33.76 -14.24 10.09
CA VAL A 3 33.48 -13.15 9.15
C VAL A 3 32.24 -12.40 9.64
N LEU A 4 32.45 -11.10 9.81
CA LEU A 4 31.46 -10.05 9.96
C LEU A 4 30.52 -9.99 8.75
N THR A 5 29.25 -9.71 9.05
CA THR A 5 28.31 -8.89 8.26
C THR A 5 27.97 -9.36 6.85
N ALA A 6 27.02 -10.29 6.75
CA ALA A 6 26.03 -10.27 5.67
C ALA A 6 24.77 -9.58 6.22
N ALA A 7 24.88 -8.28 6.47
CA ALA A 7 23.75 -7.44 6.84
C ALA A 7 23.23 -6.73 5.58
N GLY A 8 21.92 -6.86 5.34
CA GLY A 8 21.15 -5.84 4.63
C GLY A 8 21.23 -5.83 3.12
N ALA A 9 20.72 -6.89 2.47
CA ALA A 9 20.07 -6.72 1.17
C ALA A 9 18.64 -7.27 1.29
N VAL A 10 17.86 -6.65 2.19
CA VAL A 10 16.41 -6.59 2.02
C VAL A 10 16.18 -6.08 0.59
N PRO A 11 15.24 -6.64 -0.20
CA PRO A 11 15.07 -6.25 -1.60
C PRO A 11 14.54 -4.81 -1.67
N LEU A 12 15.47 -3.85 -1.67
CA LEU A 12 15.27 -2.44 -1.99
C LEU A 12 14.69 -2.24 -3.40
N SER A 13 14.76 -3.27 -4.25
CA SER A 13 14.12 -3.29 -5.55
C SER A 13 12.59 -3.38 -5.46
N LEU A 14 12.02 -4.00 -4.40
CA LEU A 14 10.56 -4.08 -4.25
C LEU A 14 9.96 -2.73 -3.80
N THR A 15 10.72 -1.93 -3.05
CA THR A 15 10.24 -0.62 -2.55
C THR A 15 10.31 0.49 -3.60
N MET A 16 11.23 0.41 -4.58
CA MET A 16 11.29 1.40 -5.67
C MET A 16 10.21 1.20 -6.73
N THR A 17 9.78 -0.03 -7.01
CA THR A 17 8.74 -0.30 -8.02
C THR A 17 7.35 0.12 -7.57
N VAL A 18 7.04 0.07 -6.27
CA VAL A 18 5.77 0.56 -5.70
C VAL A 18 5.61 2.07 -5.90
N ARG A 19 6.71 2.82 -6.04
CA ARG A 19 6.67 4.28 -6.22
C ARG A 19 6.40 4.73 -7.67
N ALA A 20 6.39 3.81 -8.63
CA ALA A 20 6.32 4.13 -10.07
C ALA A 20 5.02 3.71 -10.77
N GLY A 21 4.01 3.18 -10.05
CA GLY A 21 2.73 2.75 -10.65
C GLY A 21 2.86 1.56 -11.61
N ALA A 22 3.99 0.87 -11.62
CA ALA A 22 4.22 -0.27 -12.49
C ALA A 22 3.64 -1.54 -11.84
N GLY A 23 2.71 -2.21 -12.54
CA GLY A 23 2.03 -3.40 -12.04
C GLY A 23 3.00 -4.52 -11.63
N PRO A 24 2.53 -5.51 -10.83
CA PRO A 24 3.37 -6.56 -10.24
C PRO A 24 4.20 -7.37 -11.26
N SER A 25 3.73 -7.46 -12.51
CA SER A 25 4.44 -8.07 -13.64
C SER A 25 5.72 -7.31 -14.05
N ALA A 26 5.72 -5.99 -13.97
CA ALA A 26 6.90 -5.15 -14.25
C ALA A 26 7.97 -5.32 -13.16
N GLY A 27 7.55 -5.47 -11.90
CA GLY A 27 8.42 -5.82 -10.79
C GLY A 27 9.15 -7.14 -11.01
N LEU A 28 8.41 -8.19 -11.39
CA LEU A 28 8.98 -9.50 -11.73
C LEU A 28 9.96 -9.44 -12.91
N GLY A 29 9.62 -8.70 -13.97
CA GLY A 29 10.50 -8.50 -15.12
C GLY A 29 11.82 -7.84 -14.75
N SER A 30 11.76 -6.75 -13.97
CA SER A 30 12.97 -6.04 -13.51
C SER A 30 13.87 -6.92 -12.62
N TRP A 31 13.27 -7.73 -11.75
CA TRP A 31 13.98 -8.67 -10.90
C TRP A 31 14.69 -9.75 -11.70
N LEU A 32 14.04 -10.32 -12.71
CA LEU A 32 14.64 -11.32 -13.60
C LEU A 32 15.82 -10.74 -14.39
N ILE A 33 15.68 -9.53 -14.94
CA ILE A 33 16.75 -8.85 -15.69
C ILE A 33 17.94 -8.56 -14.77
N LEU A 34 17.71 -8.03 -13.58
CA LEU A 34 18.77 -7.73 -12.62
C LEU A 34 19.52 -9.01 -12.22
N THR A 35 18.77 -10.09 -11.96
CA THR A 35 19.36 -11.39 -11.60
C THR A 35 20.18 -11.95 -12.76
N ALA A 36 19.65 -11.91 -13.99
CA ALA A 36 20.36 -12.35 -15.18
C ALA A 36 21.63 -11.53 -15.46
N ALA A 37 21.60 -10.21 -15.24
CA ALA A 37 22.75 -9.33 -15.43
C ALA A 37 23.84 -9.54 -14.37
N LEU A 38 23.47 -9.82 -13.12
CA LEU A 38 24.41 -9.99 -12.01
C LEU A 38 25.03 -11.40 -11.96
N THR A 39 24.36 -12.41 -12.49
CA THR A 39 24.82 -13.81 -12.44
C THR A 39 26.17 -14.04 -13.13
N PRO A 40 26.44 -13.54 -14.36
CA PRO A 40 27.73 -13.69 -15.03
C PRO A 40 28.87 -13.06 -14.25
N ALA A 41 28.66 -11.83 -13.76
CA ALA A 41 29.65 -11.12 -12.96
C ALA A 41 29.97 -11.90 -11.67
N ALA A 42 28.95 -12.36 -10.94
CA ALA A 42 29.13 -13.17 -9.75
C ALA A 42 29.88 -14.49 -10.03
N LEU A 43 29.61 -15.14 -11.16
CA LEU A 43 30.29 -16.37 -11.57
C LEU A 43 31.77 -16.12 -11.95
N VAL A 44 32.05 -15.03 -12.67
CA VAL A 44 33.43 -14.63 -13.03
C VAL A 44 34.23 -14.27 -11.78
N THR A 45 33.69 -13.42 -10.91
CA THR A 45 34.34 -13.02 -9.66
C THR A 45 34.60 -14.22 -8.75
N ARG A 46 33.63 -15.14 -8.64
CA ARG A 46 33.81 -16.39 -7.88
C ARG A 46 34.92 -17.27 -8.45
N ARG A 47 35.05 -17.35 -9.79
CA ARG A 47 36.11 -18.13 -10.45
C ARG A 47 37.50 -17.52 -10.25
N LEU A 48 37.60 -16.19 -10.25
CA LEU A 48 38.86 -15.48 -10.07
C LEU A 48 39.32 -15.43 -8.60
N LEU A 49 38.40 -15.23 -7.65
CA LEU A 49 38.74 -15.07 -6.23
C LEU A 49 38.82 -16.38 -5.44
N LEU A 50 38.28 -17.49 -5.95
CA LEU A 50 38.29 -18.79 -5.26
C LEU A 50 38.86 -19.91 -6.16
N PRO A 51 40.12 -19.81 -6.62
CA PRO A 51 40.71 -20.73 -7.58
C PRO A 51 40.85 -22.18 -7.07
N ASP A 52 41.01 -22.38 -5.76
CA ASP A 52 41.23 -23.70 -5.13
C ASP A 52 39.96 -24.43 -4.68
N ARG A 53 38.76 -23.94 -5.01
CA ARG A 53 37.54 -24.69 -4.66
C ARG A 53 37.35 -25.90 -5.57
N ARG A 54 37.12 -27.05 -4.92
CA ARG A 54 36.69 -28.30 -5.55
C ARG A 54 35.59 -28.02 -6.58
N ARG A 55 35.82 -28.35 -7.85
CA ARG A 55 34.83 -28.19 -8.92
C ARG A 55 33.60 -29.01 -8.57
N LEU A 56 32.53 -28.33 -8.16
CA LEU A 56 31.22 -28.93 -8.00
C LEU A 56 30.69 -29.23 -9.40
N THR A 57 30.16 -30.42 -9.61
CA THR A 57 29.45 -30.76 -10.85
C THR A 57 28.24 -29.82 -10.99
N GLY A 58 27.82 -29.56 -12.23
CA GLY A 58 26.65 -28.70 -12.50
C GLY A 58 25.41 -29.13 -11.72
N ALA A 59 25.19 -30.45 -11.60
CA ALA A 59 24.13 -31.04 -10.79
C ALA A 59 24.26 -30.72 -9.29
N ALA A 60 25.46 -30.76 -8.72
CA ALA A 60 25.68 -30.44 -7.31
C ALA A 60 25.49 -28.94 -7.01
N MET A 61 25.82 -28.06 -7.96
CA MET A 61 25.52 -26.64 -7.83
C MET A 61 24.02 -26.37 -7.95
N PHE A 62 23.34 -26.98 -8.92
CA PHE A 62 21.90 -26.88 -9.08
C PHE A 62 21.16 -27.35 -7.83
N GLY A 63 21.54 -28.51 -7.27
CA GLY A 63 20.96 -29.03 -6.04
C GLY A 63 21.13 -28.10 -4.84
N ARG A 64 22.29 -27.45 -4.70
CA ARG A 64 22.50 -26.44 -3.63
C ARG A 64 21.64 -25.20 -3.83
N VAL A 65 21.55 -24.68 -5.06
CA VAL A 65 20.72 -23.51 -5.36
C VAL A 65 19.24 -23.82 -5.10
N ALA A 66 18.76 -24.98 -5.56
CA ALA A 66 17.40 -25.43 -5.29
C ALA A 66 17.15 -25.56 -3.78
N MET A 67 18.05 -26.21 -3.03
CA MET A 67 17.91 -26.38 -1.59
C MET A 67 17.88 -25.06 -0.83
N TYR A 68 18.85 -24.16 -1.07
CA TYR A 68 18.90 -22.87 -0.37
C TYR A 68 17.77 -21.93 -0.82
N GLY A 69 17.38 -21.98 -2.10
CA GLY A 69 16.23 -21.23 -2.61
C GLY A 69 14.93 -21.67 -1.93
N THR A 70 14.67 -22.98 -1.87
CA THR A 70 13.51 -23.53 -1.16
C THR A 70 13.54 -23.17 0.33
N LEU A 71 14.70 -23.30 0.99
CA LEU A 71 14.85 -22.91 2.39
C LEU A 71 14.53 -21.43 2.61
N ALA A 72 14.97 -20.54 1.72
CA ALA A 72 14.70 -19.11 1.80
C ALA A 72 13.21 -18.79 1.61
N VAL A 73 12.54 -19.46 0.66
CA VAL A 73 11.08 -19.30 0.46
C VAL A 73 10.32 -19.77 1.70
N ILE A 74 10.63 -20.96 2.22
CA ILE A 74 10.00 -21.49 3.43
C ILE A 74 10.21 -20.53 4.60
N ALA A 75 11.45 -20.09 4.85
CA ALA A 75 11.76 -19.16 5.93
C ALA A 75 11.01 -17.83 5.79
N THR A 76 10.87 -17.30 4.57
CA THR A 76 10.14 -16.06 4.32
C THR A 76 8.65 -16.25 4.58
N CYS A 77 8.04 -17.32 4.05
CA CYS A 77 6.63 -17.62 4.27
C CYS A 77 6.31 -17.86 5.75
N THR A 78 7.18 -18.59 6.47
CA THR A 78 6.97 -18.85 7.90
C THR A 78 7.10 -17.58 8.72
N LEU A 79 8.12 -16.75 8.47
CA LEU A 79 8.28 -15.47 9.17
C LEU A 79 7.14 -14.51 8.88
N SER A 80 6.69 -14.39 7.62
CA SER A 80 5.53 -13.58 7.26
C SER A 80 4.24 -14.10 7.93
N GLY A 81 4.03 -15.42 7.96
CA GLY A 81 2.89 -16.02 8.64
C GLY A 81 2.91 -15.76 10.15
N ILE A 82 4.07 -15.87 10.80
CA ILE A 82 4.24 -15.53 12.22
C ILE A 82 3.95 -14.05 12.46
N ALA A 83 4.47 -13.16 11.60
CA ALA A 83 4.25 -11.72 11.72
C ALA A 83 2.76 -11.36 11.61
N LEU A 84 2.05 -11.95 10.64
CA LEU A 84 0.61 -11.76 10.49
C LEU A 84 -0.18 -12.29 11.68
N ALA A 85 0.15 -13.50 12.17
CA ALA A 85 -0.49 -14.09 13.35
C ALA A 85 -0.21 -13.29 14.64
N ALA A 86 0.96 -12.66 14.74
CA ALA A 86 1.33 -11.77 15.83
C ALA A 86 0.72 -10.35 15.71
N GLY A 87 -0.06 -10.09 14.65
CA GLY A 87 -0.70 -8.79 14.44
C GLY A 87 0.26 -7.69 13.98
N LEU A 88 1.44 -8.03 13.45
CA LEU A 88 2.42 -7.04 12.94
C LEU A 88 2.02 -6.42 11.58
N GLY A 89 0.74 -6.42 11.26
CA GLY A 89 0.18 -5.77 10.07
C GLY A 89 -0.23 -4.33 10.38
N TYR A 90 -0.22 -3.48 9.35
CA TYR A 90 -0.74 -2.12 9.46
C TYR A 90 -2.22 -2.14 9.85
N GLU A 91 -2.58 -1.43 10.92
CA GLU A 91 -3.95 -1.24 11.40
C GLU A 91 -4.30 0.26 11.35
N PRO A 92 -5.40 0.66 10.69
CA PRO A 92 -5.84 2.04 10.69
C PRO A 92 -6.11 2.58 12.11
N PRO A 93 -6.01 3.90 12.33
CA PRO A 93 -6.34 4.48 13.61
C PRO A 93 -7.82 4.26 13.94
N ARG A 94 -8.11 3.99 15.21
CA ARG A 94 -9.48 3.97 15.73
C ARG A 94 -9.94 5.39 15.96
N LEU A 95 -10.98 5.82 15.24
CA LEU A 95 -11.61 7.11 15.45
C LEU A 95 -12.94 6.93 16.18
N ASN A 96 -13.38 7.97 16.89
CA ASN A 96 -14.76 8.12 17.33
C ASN A 96 -15.46 9.21 16.51
N ALA A 97 -16.78 9.35 16.65
CA ALA A 97 -17.55 10.33 15.88
C ALA A 97 -17.02 11.77 16.08
N GLU A 98 -16.60 12.15 17.28
CA GLU A 98 -16.04 13.47 17.56
C GLU A 98 -14.69 13.70 16.86
N GLN A 99 -13.86 12.66 16.75
CA GLN A 99 -12.58 12.72 16.06
C GLN A 99 -12.75 12.74 14.54
N VAL A 100 -13.82 12.13 14.02
CA VAL A 100 -14.17 12.20 12.59
C VAL A 100 -14.72 13.58 12.24
N ALA A 101 -15.54 14.17 13.12
CA ALA A 101 -16.07 15.52 12.95
C ALA A 101 -14.91 16.54 12.80
N GLY A 102 -14.95 17.38 11.79
CA GLY A 102 -13.91 18.35 11.49
C GLY A 102 -13.80 18.63 9.99
N ALA A 103 -12.75 19.34 9.61
CA ALA A 103 -12.51 19.71 8.23
C ALA A 103 -11.45 18.82 7.58
N TRP A 104 -11.77 18.30 6.41
CA TRP A 104 -10.94 17.42 5.61
C TRP A 104 -10.67 18.05 4.24
N SER A 105 -9.52 17.74 3.64
CA SER A 105 -9.06 18.34 2.38
C SER A 105 -8.30 17.33 1.53
N ASP A 106 -8.49 17.41 0.21
CA ASP A 106 -7.70 16.63 -0.75
C ASP A 106 -6.37 17.31 -1.14
N GLY A 107 -6.03 18.46 -0.55
CA GLY A 107 -4.86 19.27 -0.92
C GLY A 107 -4.97 20.00 -2.27
N GLU A 108 -5.98 19.69 -3.09
CA GLU A 108 -6.22 20.24 -4.44
C GLU A 108 -7.42 21.20 -4.49
N GLY A 109 -7.93 21.56 -3.30
CA GLY A 109 -8.98 22.54 -3.10
C GLY A 109 -10.39 21.96 -3.00
N GLY A 110 -10.53 20.63 -2.98
CA GLY A 110 -11.71 19.89 -2.56
C GLY A 110 -11.72 19.71 -1.03
N THR A 111 -12.86 19.96 -0.42
CA THR A 111 -12.98 19.94 1.05
C THR A 111 -14.26 19.29 1.52
N LEU A 112 -14.19 18.55 2.62
CA LEU A 112 -15.34 17.97 3.30
C LEU A 112 -15.32 18.43 4.77
N ALA A 113 -16.33 19.19 5.18
CA ALA A 113 -16.52 19.58 6.57
C ALA A 113 -17.64 18.75 7.20
N LEU A 114 -17.32 18.07 8.30
CA LEU A 114 -18.23 17.20 9.05
C LEU A 114 -18.49 17.85 10.41
N ALA A 115 -19.68 18.39 10.61
CA ALA A 115 -20.07 19.01 11.87
C ALA A 115 -20.50 17.94 12.89
N THR A 116 -20.27 18.21 14.18
CA THR A 116 -20.59 17.27 15.28
C THR A 116 -22.07 16.94 15.42
N ASP A 117 -22.95 17.71 14.80
CA ASP A 117 -24.40 17.49 14.76
C ASP A 117 -24.85 16.51 13.65
N GLY A 118 -23.90 15.97 12.89
CA GLY A 118 -24.17 15.08 11.76
C GLY A 118 -24.34 15.81 10.42
N THR A 119 -24.15 17.13 10.36
CA THR A 119 -24.19 17.89 9.09
C THR A 119 -22.89 17.72 8.30
N ALA A 120 -23.00 17.41 7.01
CA ALA A 120 -21.88 17.33 6.08
C ALA A 120 -21.92 18.50 5.08
N THR A 121 -20.78 19.12 4.82
CA THR A 121 -20.64 20.16 3.77
C THR A 121 -19.47 19.81 2.87
N ALA A 122 -19.77 19.48 1.62
CA ALA A 122 -18.79 19.23 0.58
C ALA A 122 -18.58 20.50 -0.26
N THR A 123 -17.33 20.82 -0.59
CA THR A 123 -16.99 21.94 -1.48
C THR A 123 -15.95 21.50 -2.48
N ARG A 124 -16.32 21.56 -3.76
CA ARG A 124 -15.52 21.07 -4.90
C ARG A 124 -14.92 19.68 -4.69
N LEU A 125 -15.64 18.82 -3.97
CA LEU A 125 -15.19 17.47 -3.66
C LEU A 125 -15.20 16.66 -4.95
N ARG A 126 -14.12 15.92 -5.22
CA ARG A 126 -14.06 15.06 -6.41
C ARG A 126 -14.99 13.87 -6.22
N THR A 127 -15.80 13.61 -7.23
CA THR A 127 -16.64 12.42 -7.35
C THR A 127 -16.25 11.68 -8.61
N PHE A 128 -16.31 10.35 -8.55
CA PHE A 128 -15.84 9.47 -9.62
C PHE A 128 -17.04 8.71 -10.15
N GLY A 129 -17.53 9.13 -11.32
CA GLY A 129 -18.55 8.39 -12.02
C GLY A 129 -17.92 7.20 -12.74
N VAL A 130 -18.57 6.04 -12.69
CA VAL A 130 -18.28 4.96 -13.63
C VAL A 130 -18.98 5.33 -14.93
N ASP A 131 -18.25 5.88 -15.90
CA ASP A 131 -18.73 5.90 -17.28
C ASP A 131 -18.27 4.62 -18.00
N ASP A 132 -18.88 4.28 -19.14
CA ASP A 132 -18.49 3.12 -19.96
C ASP A 132 -17.10 3.28 -20.62
N SER A 133 -16.35 4.33 -20.27
CA SER A 133 -14.99 4.58 -20.75
C SER A 133 -13.97 4.00 -19.77
N SER A 134 -12.76 3.76 -20.27
CA SER A 134 -11.65 3.18 -19.51
C SER A 134 -11.08 4.10 -18.43
N GLU A 135 -11.51 5.36 -18.34
CA GLU A 135 -11.07 6.30 -17.29
C GLU A 135 -12.27 6.86 -16.51
N PRO A 136 -12.25 6.85 -15.17
CA PRO A 136 -13.38 7.35 -14.38
C PRO A 136 -13.56 8.85 -14.61
N ALA A 137 -14.79 9.27 -14.95
CA ALA A 137 -15.11 10.68 -15.11
C ALA A 137 -15.00 11.40 -13.75
N VAL A 138 -14.05 12.34 -13.66
CA VAL A 138 -13.85 13.16 -12.45
C VAL A 138 -14.76 14.38 -12.50
N ASN A 139 -15.74 14.42 -11.60
CA ASN A 139 -16.61 15.57 -11.41
C ASN A 139 -16.26 16.28 -10.09
N ARG A 140 -16.67 17.55 -9.97
CA ARG A 140 -16.54 18.30 -8.70
C ARG A 140 -17.92 18.65 -8.20
N CYS A 141 -18.27 18.19 -7.01
CA CYS A 141 -19.55 18.48 -6.38
C CYS A 141 -19.38 19.49 -5.23
N THR A 142 -20.44 20.25 -4.97
CA THR A 142 -20.55 21.16 -3.83
C THR A 142 -21.98 21.07 -3.33
N GLY A 143 -22.14 20.81 -2.05
CA GLY A 143 -23.46 20.61 -1.46
C GLY A 143 -23.38 20.34 0.03
N THR A 144 -24.56 20.29 0.64
CA THR A 144 -24.75 20.02 2.06
C THR A 144 -25.58 18.76 2.22
N GLY A 145 -25.45 18.11 3.36
CA GLY A 145 -26.29 16.97 3.71
C GLY A 145 -25.91 16.42 5.07
N THR A 146 -25.88 15.11 5.23
CA THR A 146 -25.63 14.45 6.50
C THR A 146 -24.50 13.45 6.43
N TRP A 147 -23.92 13.15 7.58
CA TRP A 147 -22.97 12.05 7.73
C TRP A 147 -23.27 11.22 8.96
N GLU A 148 -22.84 9.97 8.92
CA GLU A 148 -22.93 9.03 10.03
C GLU A 148 -21.65 8.20 10.11
N TYR A 149 -21.14 8.02 11.33
CA TYR A 149 -19.97 7.18 11.59
C TYR A 149 -20.37 5.82 12.14
N VAL A 150 -19.89 4.76 11.49
CA VAL A 150 -20.11 3.37 11.84
C VAL A 150 -18.76 2.77 12.27
N PRO A 151 -18.55 2.46 13.55
CA PRO A 151 -17.25 2.01 14.05
C PRO A 151 -16.84 0.59 13.58
N GLY A 152 -17.81 -0.26 13.24
CA GLY A 152 -17.58 -1.66 12.89
C GLY A 152 -16.95 -2.51 14.00
N ASP A 153 -16.65 -3.77 13.69
CA ASP A 153 -16.08 -4.74 14.65
C ASP A 153 -14.56 -4.57 14.87
N GLY A 154 -13.93 -3.64 14.17
CA GLY A 154 -12.49 -3.38 14.29
C GLY A 154 -12.02 -2.27 13.36
N PRO A 155 -10.74 -1.89 13.38
CA PRO A 155 -10.32 -0.60 12.80
C PRO A 155 -10.34 -0.55 11.26
N ARG A 156 -10.41 -1.71 10.62
CA ARG A 156 -10.59 -1.82 9.16
C ARG A 156 -12.05 -1.81 8.74
N ALA A 157 -12.98 -2.01 9.68
CA ALA A 157 -14.43 -2.02 9.43
C ALA A 157 -15.09 -0.67 9.78
N GLN A 158 -14.28 0.35 10.03
CA GLN A 158 -14.77 1.72 10.28
C GLN A 158 -15.24 2.33 8.96
N GLU A 159 -16.48 2.79 8.96
CA GLU A 159 -17.13 3.39 7.80
C GLU A 159 -17.72 4.75 8.18
N LEU A 160 -17.71 5.66 7.21
CA LEU A 160 -18.31 6.98 7.30
C LEU A 160 -19.23 7.14 6.09
N ASN A 161 -20.53 7.09 6.35
CA ASN A 161 -21.55 7.28 5.33
C ASN A 161 -21.77 8.78 5.16
N VAL A 162 -21.43 9.32 3.99
CA VAL A 162 -21.65 10.74 3.68
C VAL A 162 -22.67 10.84 2.57
N SER A 163 -23.73 11.59 2.83
CA SER A 163 -24.74 11.96 1.84
C SER A 163 -24.78 13.48 1.75
N ALA A 164 -24.39 14.03 0.60
CA ALA A 164 -24.45 15.47 0.36
C ALA A 164 -25.10 15.75 -0.99
N ASP A 165 -25.90 16.80 -1.06
CA ASP A 165 -26.61 17.19 -2.27
C ASP A 165 -25.63 17.35 -3.45
N ALA A 166 -26.01 16.83 -4.62
CA ALA A 166 -25.19 16.84 -5.84
C ALA A 166 -23.82 16.11 -5.76
N CYS A 167 -23.50 15.48 -4.62
CA CYS A 167 -22.38 14.55 -4.47
C CYS A 167 -22.89 13.10 -4.50
N SER A 168 -22.06 12.17 -4.95
CA SER A 168 -22.33 10.73 -4.78
C SER A 168 -22.39 10.40 -3.29
N THR A 169 -23.31 9.50 -2.92
CA THR A 169 -23.28 8.86 -1.61
C THR A 169 -22.16 7.84 -1.61
N ASP A 170 -21.06 8.19 -0.95
CA ASP A 170 -19.87 7.36 -0.87
C ASP A 170 -19.65 6.88 0.56
N VAL A 171 -19.20 5.64 0.70
CA VAL A 171 -18.74 5.07 1.97
C VAL A 171 -17.26 5.38 2.11
N TRP A 172 -16.94 6.22 3.10
CA TRP A 172 -15.58 6.61 3.40
C TRP A 172 -14.97 5.68 4.44
N HIS A 173 -13.70 5.38 4.28
CA HIS A 173 -12.93 4.53 5.19
C HIS A 173 -11.78 5.31 5.83
N VAL A 174 -11.23 4.77 6.92
CA VAL A 174 -10.14 5.40 7.68
C VAL A 174 -8.78 4.79 7.32
N LEU A 175 -7.79 5.66 7.12
CA LEU A 175 -6.38 5.32 6.90
C LEU A 175 -5.49 6.29 7.71
N GLY A 176 -4.17 6.10 7.64
CA GLY A 176 -3.18 6.99 8.23
C GLY A 176 -2.68 6.47 9.57
N THR A 177 -2.40 7.39 10.48
CA THR A 177 -1.89 7.11 11.83
C THR A 177 -2.78 7.82 12.85
N PRO A 178 -2.71 7.47 14.14
CA PRO A 178 -3.45 8.20 15.17
C PRO A 178 -3.18 9.72 15.15
N GLU A 179 -1.95 10.12 14.83
CA GLU A 179 -1.52 11.53 14.76
C GLU A 179 -1.95 12.21 13.45
N HIS A 180 -1.98 11.45 12.36
CA HIS A 180 -2.35 11.93 11.03
C HIS A 180 -3.39 11.01 10.38
N PRO A 181 -4.66 11.07 10.86
CA PRO A 181 -5.72 10.28 10.27
C PRO A 181 -6.07 10.82 8.87
N LYS A 182 -6.54 9.92 8.01
CA LYS A 182 -6.98 10.21 6.66
C LYS A 182 -8.31 9.50 6.39
N LEU A 183 -9.14 10.11 5.57
CA LEU A 183 -10.33 9.49 5.01
C LEU A 183 -10.06 9.10 3.57
N TYR A 184 -10.60 7.98 3.10
CA TYR A 184 -10.47 7.61 1.70
C TYR A 184 -11.72 6.92 1.15
N VAL A 185 -11.87 6.99 -0.16
CA VAL A 185 -12.85 6.24 -0.96
C VAL A 185 -12.12 5.62 -2.15
N PHE A 186 -12.56 4.44 -2.60
CA PHE A 186 -12.02 3.79 -3.79
C PHE A 186 -12.49 4.50 -5.06
N ILE A 187 -11.58 4.67 -6.02
CA ILE A 187 -11.89 5.23 -7.33
C ILE A 187 -12.13 4.07 -8.30
N GLY A 188 -13.33 3.99 -8.87
CA GLY A 188 -13.67 2.95 -9.85
C GLY A 188 -13.75 1.55 -9.22
N ASP A 189 -13.07 0.57 -9.83
CA ASP A 189 -13.03 -0.81 -9.33
C ASP A 189 -12.11 -0.90 -8.10
N PRO A 190 -12.59 -1.40 -6.94
CA PRO A 190 -11.77 -1.58 -5.74
C PRO A 190 -10.50 -2.43 -5.97
N ASP A 191 -10.47 -3.29 -7.00
CA ASP A 191 -9.30 -4.10 -7.36
C ASP A 191 -8.18 -3.27 -8.05
N ALA A 192 -8.48 -2.06 -8.53
CA ALA A 192 -7.51 -1.16 -9.16
C ALA A 192 -6.59 -0.44 -8.17
N ALA A 193 -6.92 -0.47 -6.86
CA ALA A 193 -6.17 0.17 -5.77
C ALA A 193 -6.01 1.71 -5.88
N ASP A 194 -6.79 2.37 -6.73
CA ASP A 194 -6.82 3.82 -6.82
C ASP A 194 -7.69 4.41 -5.70
N LEU A 195 -7.12 5.36 -4.94
CA LEU A 195 -7.76 5.93 -3.76
C LEU A 195 -7.88 7.44 -3.89
N TYR A 196 -9.06 7.96 -3.58
CA TYR A 196 -9.23 9.38 -3.32
C TYR A 196 -9.12 9.62 -1.82
N ILE A 197 -8.13 10.43 -1.42
CA ILE A 197 -7.74 10.60 -0.02
C ILE A 197 -8.01 12.03 0.42
N LEU A 198 -8.60 12.17 1.61
CA LEU A 198 -8.71 13.43 2.34
C LEU A 198 -7.85 13.38 3.60
N GLU A 199 -7.10 14.44 3.81
CA GLU A 199 -6.30 14.66 5.01
C GLU A 199 -7.00 15.66 5.91
N ARG A 200 -6.76 15.54 7.22
CA ARG A 200 -7.32 16.48 8.18
C ARG A 200 -6.70 17.86 7.97
N ARG A 201 -7.54 18.89 7.84
CA ARG A 201 -7.07 20.27 7.79
C ARG A 201 -6.59 20.65 9.19
N SER A 202 -5.34 21.07 9.32
CA SER A 202 -4.86 21.71 10.53
C SER A 202 -5.70 22.97 10.77
N THR A 203 -6.35 23.05 11.92
CA THR A 203 -6.84 24.34 12.42
C THR A 203 -5.62 25.18 12.73
N GLU A 204 -5.37 26.20 11.92
CA GLU A 204 -4.41 27.28 12.21
C GLU A 204 -5.02 28.26 13.23
#